data_AF-A0A2G8SGL5-F1
#
_entry.id   AF-A0A2G8SGL5-F1
#
_cell.length_a   1.000
_cell.length_b   1.000
_cell.length_c   1.000
_cell.angle_alpha   90.00
_cell.angle_beta   90.00
_cell.angle_gamma   90.00
#
_symmetry.space_group_name_H-M   'P 1'
#
loop_
_entity.id
_entity.type
_entity.pdbx_description
1 polymer ?
#
loop_
_entity_poly.entity_id
_entity_poly.type
_entity_poly.pdbx_seq_one_letter_code
_entity_poly.pdbx_strand_id
1 'polypeptide(L)'
;MRVFSINTPLIVEMGNEDLKAIANAWPLLVGLLLLDGWGFVNLPEVTWAGVAYVLHKCPQLITLSLSLDTRIDDVALMTSLPSFRPNMHLRFLSITDSVLDEVEVFVHSLFAIAPLVVGIDGWGHESEMLEISVPMANASAFLDQVESLMWELRRTRMRDQFAFLDGYVRNEAEEMNPFSTHQPARRFPYNKGRDRRIMGFPA
;
A
#
# COMPACT_ATOMS: atom_id res chain seq x y z
N MET A 1 -7.55 -18.15 -10.21
CA MET A 1 -6.71 -17.04 -9.73
C MET A 1 -6.03 -16.44 -10.95
N ARG A 2 -6.17 -15.12 -11.19
CA ARG A 2 -5.56 -14.43 -12.35
C ARG A 2 -4.56 -13.41 -11.82
N VAL A 3 -3.27 -13.72 -11.95
CA VAL A 3 -2.17 -12.86 -11.51
C VAL A 3 -1.41 -12.43 -12.74
N PHE A 4 -1.15 -11.13 -12.85
CA PHE A 4 -0.24 -10.58 -13.83
C PHE A 4 1.00 -10.08 -13.10
N SER A 5 2.15 -10.63 -13.48
CA SER A 5 3.44 -10.28 -12.87
C SER A 5 4.43 -10.04 -13.99
N ILE A 6 5.03 -8.85 -13.99
CA ILE A 6 6.19 -8.51 -14.80
C ILE A 6 7.34 -8.34 -13.82
N ASN A 7 8.27 -9.30 -13.83
CA ASN A 7 9.45 -9.27 -12.97
C ASN A 7 10.73 -9.58 -13.78
N THR A 8 11.01 -8.70 -14.72
CA THR A 8 12.16 -8.79 -15.64
C THR A 8 12.89 -7.44 -15.64
N PRO A 9 14.23 -7.41 -15.79
CA PRO A 9 14.98 -6.16 -15.83
C PRO A 9 14.62 -5.41 -17.11
N LEU A 10 13.68 -4.47 -17.00
CA LEU A 10 13.24 -3.63 -18.10
C LEU A 10 13.21 -2.19 -17.62
N ILE A 11 13.68 -1.28 -18.47
CA ILE A 11 13.40 0.14 -18.31
C ILE A 11 12.00 0.35 -18.86
N VAL A 12 11.05 0.60 -17.96
CA VAL A 12 9.65 0.84 -18.33
C VAL A 12 9.29 2.24 -17.88
N GLU A 13 8.95 3.09 -18.83
CA GLU A 13 8.18 4.30 -18.58
C GLU A 13 6.71 3.88 -18.47
N MET A 14 6.13 4.06 -17.29
CA MET A 14 4.75 3.69 -17.03
C MET A 14 4.05 4.84 -16.32
N GLY A 15 2.95 5.31 -16.93
CA GLY A 15 2.08 6.33 -16.37
C GLY A 15 0.67 5.82 -16.10
N ASN A 16 -0.21 6.77 -15.77
CA ASN A 16 -1.61 6.48 -15.49
C ASN A 16 -2.36 5.85 -16.67
N GLU A 17 -2.03 6.20 -17.92
CA GLU A 17 -2.68 5.63 -19.11
C GLU A 17 -2.33 4.15 -19.32
N ASP A 18 -1.11 3.75 -19.01
CA ASP A 18 -0.69 2.35 -19.07
C ASP A 18 -1.43 1.51 -18.02
N LEU A 19 -1.54 2.02 -16.79
CA LEU A 19 -2.34 1.38 -15.74
C LEU A 19 -3.82 1.25 -16.13
N LYS A 20 -4.39 2.25 -16.79
CA LYS A 20 -5.75 2.18 -17.33
C LYS A 20 -5.86 1.09 -18.40
N ALA A 21 -4.89 1.00 -19.32
CA ALA A 21 -4.86 -0.02 -20.35
C ALA A 21 -4.80 -1.44 -19.76
N ILE A 22 -3.92 -1.67 -18.77
CA ILE A 22 -3.80 -2.92 -18.02
C ILE A 22 -5.13 -3.28 -17.35
N ALA A 23 -5.74 -2.35 -16.62
CA ALA A 23 -6.99 -2.59 -15.88
C ALA A 23 -8.18 -2.88 -16.81
N ASN A 24 -8.24 -2.22 -17.97
CA ASN A 24 -9.28 -2.45 -18.97
C ASN A 24 -9.09 -3.79 -19.70
N ALA A 25 -7.85 -4.20 -19.95
CA ALA A 25 -7.55 -5.49 -20.56
C ALA A 25 -7.89 -6.66 -19.62
N TRP A 26 -7.69 -6.47 -18.31
CA TRP A 26 -7.84 -7.53 -17.31
C TRP A 26 -8.65 -7.09 -16.07
N PRO A 27 -9.96 -6.83 -16.19
CA PRO A 27 -10.79 -6.39 -15.06
C PRO A 27 -10.98 -7.43 -13.95
N LEU A 28 -10.53 -8.67 -14.17
CA LEU A 28 -10.59 -9.78 -13.21
C LEU A 28 -9.22 -10.09 -12.58
N LEU A 29 -8.30 -9.11 -12.53
CA LEU A 29 -7.02 -9.26 -11.86
C LEU A 29 -7.19 -9.47 -10.35
N VAL A 30 -6.39 -10.40 -9.82
CA VAL A 30 -6.26 -10.70 -8.39
C VAL A 30 -4.92 -10.19 -7.85
N GLY A 31 -3.89 -10.15 -8.69
CA GLY A 31 -2.59 -9.58 -8.36
C GLY A 31 -2.00 -8.85 -9.54
N LEU A 32 -1.43 -7.68 -9.30
CA LEU A 32 -0.65 -6.89 -10.26
C LEU A 32 0.70 -6.58 -9.61
N LEU A 33 1.76 -7.21 -10.10
CA LEU A 33 3.11 -7.05 -9.58
C LEU A 33 4.02 -6.50 -10.67
N LEU A 34 4.41 -5.24 -10.55
CA LEU A 34 5.19 -4.52 -11.55
C LEU A 34 6.59 -4.24 -11.02
N LEU A 35 7.59 -4.88 -11.62
CA LEU A 35 9.03 -4.72 -11.31
C LEU A 35 9.37 -4.93 -9.84
N ASP A 36 8.56 -5.71 -9.14
CA ASP A 36 8.63 -5.92 -7.69
C ASP A 36 10.05 -6.31 -7.23
N GLY A 37 10.81 -7.09 -8.02
CA GLY A 37 12.16 -7.53 -7.68
C GLY A 37 13.32 -6.81 -8.38
N TRP A 38 13.06 -5.84 -9.26
CA TRP A 38 14.10 -5.13 -10.03
C TRP A 38 14.09 -3.61 -9.81
N GLY A 39 12.97 -3.09 -9.34
CA GLY A 39 12.78 -1.67 -9.16
C GLY A 39 12.57 -0.89 -10.45
N PHE A 40 12.38 0.41 -10.31
CA PHE A 40 12.18 1.38 -11.38
C PHE A 40 13.42 2.25 -11.54
N VAL A 41 13.76 2.59 -12.79
CA VAL A 41 14.95 3.40 -13.12
C VAL A 41 14.58 4.89 -13.27
N ASN A 42 13.31 5.19 -13.54
CA ASN A 42 12.78 6.54 -13.74
C ASN A 42 11.82 6.91 -12.61
N LEU A 43 11.64 8.22 -12.38
CA LEU A 43 10.63 8.69 -11.44
C LEU A 43 9.24 8.18 -11.84
N PRO A 44 8.42 7.74 -10.89
CA PRO A 44 7.07 7.28 -11.20
C PRO A 44 6.23 8.42 -11.81
N GLU A 45 5.58 8.13 -12.93
CA GLU A 45 4.53 8.99 -13.50
C GLU A 45 3.13 8.54 -13.05
N VAL A 46 3.04 7.39 -12.38
CA VAL A 46 1.81 6.90 -11.76
C VAL A 46 1.48 7.76 -10.55
N THR A 47 0.22 8.18 -10.44
CA THR A 47 -0.33 8.95 -9.32
C THR A 47 -1.50 8.21 -8.66
N TRP A 48 -2.11 8.80 -7.63
CA TRP A 48 -3.27 8.24 -6.96
C TRP A 48 -4.46 8.01 -7.90
N ALA A 49 -4.66 8.85 -8.91
CA ALA A 49 -5.71 8.65 -9.92
C ALA A 49 -5.53 7.35 -10.71
N GLY A 50 -4.29 7.00 -11.09
CA GLY A 50 -3.97 5.73 -11.75
C GLY A 50 -4.27 4.53 -10.86
N VAL A 51 -3.81 4.58 -9.61
CA VAL A 51 -4.06 3.53 -8.61
C VAL A 51 -5.57 3.37 -8.36
N ALA A 52 -6.28 4.47 -8.14
CA ALA A 52 -7.73 4.48 -7.94
C ALA A 52 -8.49 3.88 -9.12
N TYR A 53 -8.04 4.14 -10.36
CA TYR A 53 -8.64 3.56 -11.56
C TYR A 53 -8.47 2.05 -11.61
N VAL A 54 -7.25 1.55 -11.39
CA VAL A 54 -6.97 0.11 -11.36
C VAL A 54 -7.84 -0.58 -10.31
N LEU A 55 -7.90 -0.03 -9.10
CA LEU A 55 -8.68 -0.59 -8.01
C LEU A 55 -10.18 -0.57 -8.25
N HIS A 56 -10.68 0.47 -8.94
CA HIS A 56 -12.08 0.56 -9.33
C HIS A 56 -12.44 -0.46 -10.43
N LYS A 57 -11.56 -0.66 -11.42
CA LYS A 57 -11.79 -1.58 -12.54
C LYS A 57 -11.50 -3.05 -12.21
N CYS A 58 -10.63 -3.31 -11.26
CA CYS A 58 -10.23 -4.65 -10.82
C CYS A 58 -10.74 -4.91 -9.39
N PRO A 59 -12.05 -5.13 -9.19
CA PRO A 59 -12.64 -5.23 -7.86
C PRO A 59 -12.17 -6.46 -7.06
N GLN A 60 -11.54 -7.44 -7.71
CA GLN A 60 -11.00 -8.66 -7.08
C GLN A 60 -9.50 -8.54 -6.75
N LEU A 61 -8.87 -7.39 -6.99
CA LEU A 61 -7.44 -7.20 -6.74
C LEU A 61 -7.14 -7.30 -5.25
N ILE A 62 -6.23 -8.20 -4.88
CA ILE A 62 -5.81 -8.48 -3.50
C ILE A 62 -4.41 -7.90 -3.24
N THR A 63 -3.54 -7.96 -4.25
CA THR A 63 -2.15 -7.51 -4.16
C THR A 63 -1.82 -6.56 -5.31
N LEU A 64 -1.18 -5.44 -4.97
CA LEU A 64 -0.68 -4.45 -5.92
C LEU A 64 0.76 -4.10 -5.57
N SER A 65 1.68 -4.21 -6.52
CA SER A 65 3.05 -3.70 -6.42
C SER A 65 3.37 -2.83 -7.63
N LEU A 66 3.76 -1.58 -7.37
CA LEU A 66 4.12 -0.57 -8.37
C LEU A 66 4.98 0.53 -7.74
N SER A 67 5.49 1.43 -8.59
CA SER A 67 6.05 2.73 -8.16
C SER A 67 5.01 3.84 -8.35
N LEU A 68 4.94 4.75 -7.37
CA LEU A 68 3.92 5.79 -7.22
C LEU A 68 4.56 7.13 -6.85
N ASP A 69 4.13 8.22 -7.48
CA ASP A 69 4.41 9.58 -6.99
C ASP A 69 3.29 10.03 -6.06
N THR A 70 3.58 10.07 -4.75
CA THR A 70 2.58 10.42 -3.74
C THR A 70 2.46 11.92 -3.50
N ARG A 71 3.32 12.74 -4.11
CA ARG A 71 3.25 14.22 -4.01
C ARG A 71 2.03 14.77 -4.75
N ILE A 72 1.54 14.03 -5.74
CA ILE A 72 0.39 14.42 -6.55
C ILE A 72 -0.88 13.81 -5.95
N ASP A 73 -1.59 14.59 -5.13
CA ASP A 73 -2.90 14.21 -4.60
C ASP A 73 -4.02 14.50 -5.61
N ASP A 74 -4.23 13.57 -6.54
CA ASP A 74 -5.28 13.62 -7.55
C ASP A 74 -6.34 12.52 -7.38
N VAL A 75 -6.39 11.89 -6.20
CA VAL A 75 -7.32 10.79 -5.90
C VAL A 75 -8.79 11.18 -6.10
N ALA A 76 -9.11 12.47 -5.88
CA ALA A 76 -10.43 13.05 -6.06
C ALA A 76 -10.96 12.95 -7.50
N LEU A 77 -10.07 12.91 -8.50
CA LEU A 77 -10.46 12.74 -9.92
C LEU A 77 -11.23 11.44 -10.16
N MET A 78 -10.91 10.41 -9.38
CA MET A 78 -11.58 9.11 -9.46
C MET A 78 -12.67 8.94 -8.41
N THR A 79 -12.43 9.37 -7.17
CA THR A 79 -13.37 9.12 -6.06
C THR A 79 -14.64 9.96 -6.14
N SER A 80 -14.61 11.08 -6.87
CA SER A 80 -15.79 11.93 -7.12
C SER A 80 -16.75 11.38 -8.18
N LEU A 81 -16.37 10.34 -8.92
CA LEU A 81 -17.23 9.75 -9.95
C LEU A 81 -18.44 9.04 -9.32
N PRO A 82 -19.67 9.19 -9.84
CA PRO A 82 -20.86 8.58 -9.25
C PRO A 82 -20.82 7.05 -9.13
N SER A 83 -20.14 6.40 -10.08
CA SER A 83 -19.96 4.95 -10.11
C SER A 83 -18.80 4.45 -9.25
N PHE A 84 -17.98 5.35 -8.70
CA PHE A 84 -16.81 4.96 -7.93
C PHE A 84 -17.23 4.20 -6.67
N ARG A 85 -16.50 3.11 -6.41
CA ARG A 85 -16.62 2.33 -5.19
C ARG A 85 -15.21 1.99 -4.72
N PRO A 86 -14.87 2.21 -3.44
CA PRO A 86 -13.60 1.76 -2.89
C PRO A 86 -13.43 0.26 -3.08
N ASN A 87 -12.19 -0.17 -3.32
CA ASN A 87 -11.84 -1.57 -3.43
C ASN A 87 -11.77 -2.20 -2.03
N MET A 88 -12.65 -3.18 -1.79
CA MET A 88 -12.76 -3.88 -0.51
C MET A 88 -11.94 -5.18 -0.46
N HIS A 89 -11.18 -5.50 -1.50
CA HIS A 89 -10.40 -6.75 -1.60
C HIS A 89 -8.90 -6.55 -1.52
N LEU A 90 -8.39 -5.34 -1.82
CA LEU A 90 -6.96 -5.06 -1.70
C LEU A 90 -6.54 -5.24 -0.23
N ARG A 91 -5.47 -6.01 -0.03
CA ARG A 91 -4.88 -6.31 1.29
C ARG A 91 -3.42 -5.90 1.37
N PHE A 92 -2.70 -6.02 0.27
CA PHE A 92 -1.27 -5.79 0.20
C PHE A 92 -0.94 -4.77 -0.87
N LEU A 93 -0.26 -3.70 -0.47
CA LEU A 93 0.24 -2.67 -1.35
C LEU A 93 1.76 -2.57 -1.17
N SER A 94 2.49 -2.77 -2.26
CA SER A 94 3.91 -2.47 -2.33
C SER A 94 4.14 -1.21 -3.15
N ILE A 95 4.85 -0.25 -2.56
CA ILE A 95 5.20 1.05 -3.16
C ILE A 95 6.72 1.12 -3.39
N THR A 96 7.21 0.21 -4.23
CA THR A 96 8.63 0.09 -4.59
C THR A 96 9.09 1.30 -5.40
N ASP A 97 10.27 1.85 -5.08
CA ASP A 97 10.85 3.04 -5.74
C ASP A 97 9.89 4.22 -5.87
N SER A 98 8.95 4.32 -4.93
CA SER A 98 7.95 5.38 -4.91
C SER A 98 8.51 6.66 -4.31
N VAL A 99 7.99 7.79 -4.77
CA VAL A 99 8.29 9.11 -4.22
C VAL A 99 7.31 9.35 -3.09
N LEU A 100 7.80 9.32 -1.85
CA LEU A 100 6.99 9.48 -0.65
C LEU A 100 7.10 10.92 -0.13
N ASP A 101 6.00 11.46 0.38
CA ASP A 101 5.92 12.85 0.85
C ASP A 101 5.19 12.95 2.20
N GLU A 102 3.93 13.40 2.21
CA GLU A 102 3.13 13.55 3.42
C GLU A 102 2.38 12.26 3.79
N VAL A 103 2.57 11.81 5.04
CA VAL A 103 1.94 10.58 5.57
C VAL A 103 0.42 10.72 5.54
N GLU A 104 -0.12 11.87 5.93
CA GLU A 104 -1.55 12.15 6.00
C GLU A 104 -2.21 12.07 4.62
N VAL A 105 -1.58 12.68 3.61
CA VAL A 105 -2.06 12.63 2.21
C VAL A 105 -2.07 11.19 1.71
N PHE A 106 -1.00 10.44 1.97
CA PHE A 106 -0.90 9.04 1.59
C PHE A 106 -2.02 8.21 2.22
N VAL A 107 -2.19 8.33 3.53
CA VAL A 107 -3.18 7.60 4.31
C VAL A 107 -4.60 7.94 3.85
N HIS A 108 -4.91 9.23 3.65
CA HIS A 108 -6.24 9.64 3.21
C HIS A 108 -6.57 9.16 1.81
N SER A 109 -5.61 9.25 0.88
CA SER A 109 -5.76 8.77 -0.49
C SER A 109 -5.95 7.26 -0.52
N LEU A 110 -5.10 6.51 0.20
CA LEU A 110 -5.21 5.06 0.29
C LEU A 110 -6.51 4.62 0.94
N PHE A 111 -6.92 5.26 2.04
CA PHE A 111 -8.16 4.94 2.73
C PHE A 111 -9.40 5.20 1.86
N ALA A 112 -9.37 6.26 1.04
CA ALA A 112 -10.47 6.59 0.12
C ALA A 112 -10.67 5.52 -0.96
N ILE A 113 -9.61 4.84 -1.40
CA ILE A 113 -9.66 3.90 -2.53
C ILE A 113 -9.57 2.43 -2.11
N ALA A 114 -8.95 2.12 -0.99
CA ALA A 114 -8.76 0.77 -0.47
C ALA A 114 -8.62 0.78 1.07
N PRO A 115 -9.72 0.96 1.81
CA PRO A 115 -9.66 1.11 3.27
C PRO A 115 -9.18 -0.16 4.01
N LEU A 116 -9.21 -1.31 3.33
CA LEU A 116 -8.90 -2.63 3.91
C LEU A 116 -7.46 -3.10 3.67
N VAL A 117 -6.57 -2.23 3.22
CA VAL A 117 -5.14 -2.56 3.11
C VAL A 117 -4.54 -2.79 4.50
N VAL A 118 -3.97 -3.96 4.71
CA VAL A 118 -3.42 -4.40 6.02
C VAL A 118 -1.91 -4.53 6.01
N GLY A 119 -1.28 -4.69 4.84
CA GLY A 119 0.16 -4.70 4.68
C GLY A 119 0.57 -3.65 3.66
N ILE A 120 1.44 -2.75 4.08
CA ILE A 120 2.07 -1.78 3.19
C ILE A 120 3.57 -1.98 3.32
N ASP A 121 4.21 -2.30 2.21
CA ASP A 121 5.66 -2.38 2.14
C ASP A 121 6.20 -1.56 0.98
N GLY A 122 7.51 -1.43 0.96
CA GLY A 122 8.22 -0.64 -0.02
C GLY A 122 9.70 -0.76 0.25
N TRP A 123 10.45 -0.69 -0.83
CA TRP A 123 11.91 -0.62 -0.85
C TRP A 123 12.32 0.28 -1.99
N GLY A 124 13.49 0.89 -1.86
CA GLY A 124 14.11 1.68 -2.91
C GLY A 124 15.37 0.97 -3.42
N HIS A 125 15.71 1.18 -4.68
CA HIS A 125 17.05 0.97 -5.19
C HIS A 125 17.81 2.28 -5.09
N GLU A 126 19.00 2.27 -4.48
CA GLU A 126 19.90 3.43 -4.54
C GLU A 126 20.36 3.61 -6.00
N SER A 127 19.66 4.45 -6.75
CA SER A 127 20.02 4.83 -8.10
C SER A 127 20.54 6.25 -8.10
N GLU A 128 21.79 6.45 -8.54
CA GLU A 128 22.40 7.79 -8.69
C GLU A 128 21.61 8.69 -9.66
N MET A 129 20.77 8.11 -10.51
CA MET A 129 19.95 8.85 -11.49
C MET A 129 18.59 9.29 -10.95
N LEU A 130 18.14 8.73 -9.82
CA LEU A 130 16.85 9.08 -9.25
C LEU A 130 17.05 10.04 -8.08
N GLU A 131 16.44 11.23 -8.17
CA GLU A 131 16.07 11.99 -6.99
C GLU A 131 14.96 11.22 -6.24
N ILE A 132 15.30 10.07 -5.64
CA ILE A 132 14.39 9.39 -4.73
C ILE A 132 14.26 10.33 -3.53
N SER A 133 13.09 10.97 -3.42
CA SER A 133 12.82 12.07 -2.49
C SER A 133 12.96 11.69 -1.02
N VAL A 134 12.93 10.38 -0.71
CA VAL A 134 13.10 9.87 0.64
C VAL A 134 14.30 8.94 0.68
N PRO A 135 15.40 9.31 1.36
CA PRO A 135 16.46 8.37 1.66
C PRO A 135 15.84 7.12 2.30
N MET A 136 16.17 5.93 1.79
CA MET A 136 15.64 4.65 2.30
C MET A 136 15.64 4.52 3.83
N ALA A 137 16.57 5.21 4.50
CA ALA A 137 16.65 5.34 5.96
C ALA A 137 15.31 5.72 6.64
N ASN A 138 14.44 6.48 5.96
CA ASN A 138 13.16 6.95 6.53
C ASN A 138 11.93 6.21 5.99
N ALA A 139 12.06 5.38 4.95
CA ALA A 139 10.93 4.68 4.34
C ALA A 139 10.23 3.72 5.33
N SER A 140 11.00 3.03 6.18
CA SER A 140 10.42 2.19 7.24
C SER A 140 9.56 3.00 8.20
N ALA A 141 10.08 4.13 8.69
CA ALA A 141 9.37 4.96 9.66
C ALA A 141 8.11 5.57 9.05
N PHE A 142 8.17 5.99 7.79
CA PHE A 142 7.02 6.45 7.02
C PHE A 142 5.95 5.36 6.94
N LEU A 143 6.31 4.15 6.49
CA LEU A 143 5.37 3.04 6.33
C LEU A 143 4.74 2.61 7.67
N ASP A 144 5.52 2.61 8.76
CA ASP A 144 5.00 2.28 10.09
C ASP A 144 4.00 3.36 10.58
N GLN A 145 4.22 4.65 10.25
CA GLN A 145 3.25 5.72 10.52
C GLN A 145 1.97 5.58 9.67
N VAL A 146 2.12 5.30 8.37
CA VAL A 146 0.98 5.06 7.48
C VAL A 146 0.12 3.89 7.99
N GLU A 147 0.74 2.76 8.36
CA GLU A 147 0.03 1.60 8.89
C GLU A 147 -0.74 1.96 10.17
N SER A 148 -0.12 2.73 11.07
CA SER A 148 -0.72 3.18 12.33
C SER A 148 -1.95 4.06 12.07
N LEU A 149 -1.84 5.06 11.20
CA LEU A 149 -2.95 5.96 10.87
C LEU A 149 -4.06 5.27 10.06
N MET A 150 -3.71 4.37 9.12
CA MET A 150 -4.69 3.54 8.41
C MET A 150 -5.50 2.68 9.39
N TRP A 151 -4.85 2.16 10.42
CA TRP A 151 -5.52 1.42 11.48
C TRP A 151 -6.49 2.30 12.29
N GLU A 152 -6.07 3.51 12.67
CA GLU A 152 -6.94 4.47 13.36
C GLU A 152 -8.16 4.89 12.52
N LEU A 153 -7.96 5.14 11.21
CA LEU A 153 -9.05 5.48 10.29
C LEU A 153 -10.06 4.34 10.16
N ARG A 154 -9.61 3.08 10.05
CA ARG A 154 -10.51 1.92 10.04
C ARG A 154 -11.31 1.83 11.34
N ARG A 155 -10.64 1.99 12.49
CA ARG A 155 -11.30 1.94 13.80
C ARG A 155 -12.38 3.01 13.93
N THR A 156 -12.09 4.24 13.51
CA THR A 156 -13.00 5.39 13.69
C THR A 156 -14.11 5.43 12.64
N ARG A 157 -13.81 5.16 11.37
CA ARG A 157 -14.77 5.33 10.25
C ARG A 157 -15.48 4.05 9.83
N MET A 158 -14.97 2.88 10.23
CA MET A 158 -15.54 1.58 9.88
C MET A 158 -15.85 0.73 11.10
N ARG A 159 -16.12 1.37 12.24
CA ARG A 159 -16.32 0.73 13.54
C ARG A 159 -17.31 -0.44 13.49
N ASP A 160 -18.41 -0.29 12.76
CA ASP A 160 -19.43 -1.35 12.66
C ASP A 160 -18.93 -2.59 11.92
N GLN A 161 -18.02 -2.44 10.95
CA GLN A 161 -17.42 -3.55 10.20
C GLN A 161 -16.21 -4.16 10.93
N PHE A 162 -15.63 -3.41 11.87
CA PHE A 162 -14.40 -3.76 12.59
C PHE A 162 -14.58 -3.79 14.10
N ALA A 163 -15.78 -4.01 14.62
CA ALA A 163 -16.02 -4.10 16.05
C ALA A 163 -15.15 -5.17 16.75
N PHE A 164 -14.67 -6.16 15.99
CA PHE A 164 -13.71 -7.15 16.49
C PHE A 164 -12.31 -6.59 16.77
N LEU A 165 -11.92 -5.47 16.14
CA LEU A 165 -10.64 -4.78 16.37
C LEU A 165 -10.56 -4.18 17.77
N ASP A 166 -11.69 -3.80 18.38
CA ASP A 166 -11.73 -3.28 19.76
C ASP A 166 -11.18 -4.32 20.76
N GLY A 167 -11.23 -5.62 20.45
CA GLY A 167 -10.63 -6.69 21.25
C GLY A 167 -9.11 -6.85 21.10
N TYR A 168 -8.49 -6.18 20.12
CA TYR A 168 -7.04 -6.16 19.90
C TYR A 168 -6.38 -4.89 20.47
N VAL A 169 -7.19 -3.89 20.84
CA VAL A 169 -6.74 -2.68 21.53
C VAL A 169 -6.73 -2.96 23.02
N ARG A 170 -5.71 -3.66 23.50
CA ARG A 170 -5.34 -3.46 24.90
C ARG A 170 -4.52 -2.19 24.96
N ASN A 171 -4.89 -1.28 25.85
CA ASN A 171 -3.97 -0.21 26.22
C ASN A 171 -2.73 -0.86 26.84
N GLU A 172 -1.53 -0.33 26.60
CA GLU A 172 -0.30 -0.77 27.30
C GLU A 172 -0.52 -0.89 28.83
N ALA A 173 -1.40 -0.06 29.39
CA ALA A 173 -1.85 -0.13 30.78
C ALA A 173 -2.51 -1.46 31.20
N GLU A 174 -3.22 -2.15 30.30
CA GLU A 174 -3.83 -3.46 30.55
C GLU A 174 -2.82 -4.61 30.40
N GLU A 175 -1.83 -4.47 29.53
CA GLU A 175 -0.71 -5.42 29.42
C GLU A 175 0.27 -5.28 30.60
N MET A 176 0.43 -4.05 31.11
CA MET A 176 1.24 -3.75 32.29
C MET A 176 0.50 -3.96 33.62
N ASN A 177 -0.75 -4.45 33.60
CA ASN A 177 -1.49 -4.75 34.82
C ASN A 177 -1.15 -6.18 35.32
N PRO A 178 -0.34 -6.34 36.38
CA PRO A 178 0.05 -7.66 36.89
C PRO A 178 -1.11 -8.42 37.53
N PHE A 179 -2.26 -7.76 37.73
CA PHE A 179 -3.47 -8.34 38.30
C PHE A 179 -4.51 -8.70 37.22
N SER A 180 -4.20 -8.52 35.94
CA SER A 180 -5.05 -9.00 34.84
C SER A 180 -5.17 -10.52 34.89
N THR A 181 -6.38 -11.04 35.13
CA THR A 181 -6.70 -12.48 35.11
C THR A 181 -7.03 -13.00 33.70
N HIS A 182 -6.82 -12.19 32.66
CA HIS A 182 -7.27 -12.51 31.30
C HIS A 182 -6.17 -13.14 30.43
N GLN A 183 -6.60 -14.04 29.53
CA GLN A 183 -5.75 -14.68 28.52
C GLN A 183 -4.90 -13.64 27.76
N PRO A 184 -3.66 -14.01 27.35
CA PRO A 184 -2.82 -13.14 26.54
C PRO A 184 -3.57 -12.71 25.28
N ALA A 185 -3.41 -11.43 24.89
CA ALA A 185 -4.00 -10.90 23.68
C ALA A 185 -3.68 -11.84 22.51
N ARG A 186 -4.70 -12.24 21.75
CA ARG A 186 -4.47 -12.98 20.51
C ARG A 186 -3.61 -12.07 19.64
N ARG A 187 -2.42 -12.53 19.26
CA ARG A 187 -1.61 -11.80 18.28
C ARG A 187 -2.48 -11.50 17.07
N PHE A 188 -2.41 -10.26 16.59
CA PHE A 188 -2.99 -9.93 15.30
C PHE A 188 -2.44 -10.95 14.29
N PRO A 189 -3.28 -11.56 13.43
CA PRO A 189 -2.84 -12.66 12.55
C PRO A 189 -1.75 -12.24 11.55
N TYR A 190 -1.42 -10.95 11.48
CA TYR A 190 -0.30 -10.43 10.72
C TYR A 190 1.01 -10.51 11.53
N ASN A 191 1.76 -11.59 11.34
CA ASN A 191 3.20 -11.57 11.65
C ASN A 191 3.88 -10.83 10.50
N LYS A 192 4.39 -9.61 10.73
CA LYS A 192 5.41 -9.01 9.86
C LYS A 192 6.56 -10.03 9.78
N GLY A 193 6.73 -10.67 8.63
CA GLY A 193 7.89 -11.52 8.38
C GLY A 193 9.14 -10.69 8.65
N ARG A 194 10.10 -11.22 9.42
CA ARG A 194 11.35 -10.53 9.78
C ARG A 194 12.25 -10.20 8.57
N ASP A 195 11.93 -10.73 7.40
CA ASP A 195 12.73 -10.58 6.19
C ASP A 195 12.15 -9.46 5.31
N ARG A 196 12.27 -8.20 5.77
CA ARG A 196 12.34 -7.08 4.82
C ARG A 196 13.66 -7.26 4.07
N ARG A 197 13.63 -7.96 2.94
CA ARG A 197 14.82 -8.20 2.13
C ARG A 197 15.30 -6.86 1.59
N ILE A 198 16.31 -6.28 2.21
CA ILE A 198 17.20 -5.37 1.50
C ILE A 198 18.11 -6.30 0.69
N MET A 199 17.75 -6.59 -0.57
CA MET A 199 18.69 -7.26 -1.47
C MET A 199 19.75 -6.24 -1.87
N GLY A 200 20.82 -6.16 -1.08
CA GLY A 200 22.06 -5.54 -1.55
C GLY A 200 22.67 -6.44 -2.61
N PHE A 201 22.60 -6.02 -3.88
CA PHE A 201 23.39 -6.65 -4.92
C PHE A 201 24.81 -6.06 -4.88
N PRO A 202 25.85 -6.90 -5.02
CA PRO A 202 27.22 -6.40 -5.15
C PRO A 202 27.34 -5.61 -6.47
N ALA A 203 28.08 -4.51 -6.38
CA ALA A 203 28.48 -3.65 -7.51
C ALA A 203 29.21 -4.41 -8.62
#